data_AF-F8A752-F1
#
_entry.id   AF-F8A752-F1
#
_cell.length_a   1.000
_cell.length_b   1.000
_cell.length_c   1.000
_cell.angle_alpha   90.00
_cell.angle_beta   90.00
_cell.angle_gamma   90.00
#
_symmetry.space_group_name_H-M   'P 1'
#
loop_
_entity.id
_entity.type
_entity.pdbx_description
1 polymer ?
#
loop_
_entity_poly.entity_id
_entity_poly.type
_entity_poly.pdbx_seq_one_letter_code
_entity_poly.pdbx_strand_id
1 'polypeptide(L)'
;MTWVVWSAGVLIALGALFAVIRAEKGPSMLDRTVALDICVTAVIAAVALYAASDRRTDVVPVLVVLSLVGFVGSVTIARFASVEPEGQGRVRTREEIAAEEAARRQAELDEMREGHVPDEHHGGGAEGEVR
;
A
#
# COMPACT_ATOMS: atom_id res chain seq x y z
N MET A 1 -5.31 30.66 -32.78
CA MET A 1 -4.79 29.28 -32.61
C MET A 1 -3.42 29.24 -31.93
N THR A 2 -2.44 30.04 -32.35
CA THR A 2 -1.09 30.04 -31.75
C THR A 2 -1.08 30.32 -30.25
N TRP A 3 -1.80 31.35 -29.78
CA TRP A 3 -1.91 31.66 -28.34
C TRP A 3 -2.41 30.49 -27.50
N VAL A 4 -3.38 29.72 -28.01
CA VAL A 4 -3.93 28.53 -27.33
C VAL A 4 -2.88 27.42 -27.26
N VAL A 5 -2.10 27.21 -28.32
CA VAL A 5 -1.03 26.20 -28.35
C VAL A 5 0.07 26.57 -27.36
N TRP A 6 0.50 27.82 -27.32
CA TRP A 6 1.51 28.28 -26.36
C TRP A 6 1.03 28.18 -24.92
N SER A 7 -0.19 28.63 -24.61
CA SER A 7 -0.72 28.55 -23.25
C SER A 7 -0.90 27.09 -22.79
N ALA A 8 -1.46 26.23 -23.65
CA ALA A 8 -1.58 24.80 -23.35
C ALA A 8 -0.22 24.14 -23.15
N GLY A 9 0.76 24.44 -24.01
CA GLY A 9 2.12 23.92 -23.89
C GLY A 9 2.79 24.31 -22.57
N VAL A 10 2.64 25.57 -22.15
CA VAL A 10 3.14 26.05 -20.85
C VAL A 10 2.45 25.33 -19.69
N LEU A 11 1.12 25.19 -19.73
CA LEU A 11 0.37 24.49 -18.68
C LEU A 11 0.76 23.01 -18.57
N ILE A 12 0.94 22.32 -19.70
CA ILE A 12 1.41 20.93 -19.73
C ILE A 12 2.82 20.83 -19.16
N ALA A 13 3.74 21.73 -19.55
CA ALA A 13 5.11 21.74 -19.03
C ALA A 13 5.17 22.00 -17.52
N LEU A 14 4.36 22.93 -17.02
CA LEU A 14 4.23 23.19 -15.57
C LEU A 14 3.64 21.98 -14.84
N GLY A 15 2.62 21.34 -15.41
CA GLY A 15 2.04 20.11 -14.86
C GLY A 15 3.06 18.98 -14.77
N ALA A 16 3.82 18.75 -15.84
CA ALA A 16 4.91 17.77 -15.86
C ALA A 16 5.99 18.10 -14.82
N LEU A 17 6.38 19.38 -14.70
CA LEU A 17 7.37 19.82 -13.71
C LEU A 17 6.88 19.55 -12.28
N PHE A 18 5.63 19.88 -11.97
CA PHE A 18 5.04 19.61 -10.66
C PHE A 18 4.90 18.11 -10.37
N ALA A 19 4.56 17.31 -11.38
CA ALA A 19 4.51 15.86 -11.27
C ALA A 19 5.91 15.29 -10.95
N VAL A 20 6.98 15.74 -11.62
CA VAL A 20 8.35 15.33 -11.30
C VAL A 20 8.74 15.75 -9.87
N ILE A 21 8.44 16.98 -9.46
CA ILE A 21 8.72 17.44 -8.09
C ILE A 21 7.98 16.57 -7.06
N ARG A 22 6.74 16.18 -7.34
CA ARG A 22 5.93 15.30 -6.48
C ARG A 22 6.48 13.88 -6.45
N ALA A 23 6.96 13.36 -7.59
CA ALA A 23 7.55 12.03 -7.67
C ALA A 23 8.82 11.91 -6.79
N GLU A 24 9.63 12.97 -6.73
CA GLU A 24 10.84 13.01 -5.89
C GLU A 24 10.53 13.24 -4.40
N LYS A 25 9.65 14.21 -4.09
CA LYS A 25 9.38 14.66 -2.72
C LYS A 25 8.17 13.97 -2.07
N GLY A 26 7.51 13.07 -2.78
CA GLY A 26 6.30 12.38 -2.32
C GLY A 26 6.56 11.54 -1.06
N PRO A 27 5.69 11.65 -0.02
CA PRO A 27 5.88 10.96 1.26
C PRO A 27 5.61 9.46 1.17
N SER A 28 4.66 9.03 0.32
CA SER A 28 4.27 7.62 0.17
C SER A 28 4.63 7.07 -1.21
N MET A 29 4.82 5.75 -1.31
CA MET A 29 5.06 5.07 -2.59
C MET A 29 3.90 5.24 -3.58
N LEU A 30 2.67 5.27 -3.06
CA LEU A 30 1.47 5.51 -3.85
C LEU A 30 1.50 6.92 -4.46
N ASP A 31 1.91 7.91 -3.67
CA ASP A 31 2.01 9.29 -4.16
C ASP A 31 3.02 9.44 -5.30
N ARG A 32 4.19 8.83 -5.15
CA ARG A 32 5.22 8.83 -6.19
C ARG A 32 4.73 8.15 -7.45
N THR A 33 4.00 7.05 -7.30
CA THR A 33 3.37 6.34 -8.42
C THR A 33 2.36 7.21 -9.16
N VAL A 34 1.45 7.86 -8.43
CA VAL A 34 0.45 8.75 -9.03
C VAL A 34 1.13 9.92 -9.75
N ALA A 35 2.20 10.46 -9.17
CA ALA A 35 2.98 11.49 -9.82
C ALA A 35 3.62 11.03 -11.15
N LEU A 36 4.11 9.78 -11.22
CA LEU A 36 4.61 9.19 -12.46
C LEU A 36 3.50 9.01 -13.52
N ASP A 37 2.29 8.65 -13.11
CA ASP A 37 1.13 8.55 -14.01
C ASP A 37 0.75 9.92 -14.61
N ILE A 38 0.81 10.97 -13.80
CA ILE A 38 0.62 12.35 -14.28
C ILE A 38 1.71 12.74 -15.28
N CYS A 39 2.96 12.30 -15.09
CA CYS A 39 4.02 12.52 -16.09
C CYS A 39 3.68 11.86 -17.44
N VAL A 40 3.20 10.60 -17.43
CA VAL A 40 2.77 9.91 -18.65
C VAL A 40 1.61 10.65 -19.31
N THR A 41 0.64 11.09 -18.52
CA THR A 41 -0.51 11.89 -19.00
C THR A 41 -0.05 13.20 -19.63
N ALA A 42 0.93 13.89 -19.05
CA ALA A 42 1.49 15.12 -19.61
C ALA A 42 2.18 14.88 -20.96
N VAL A 43 2.89 13.75 -21.12
CA VAL A 43 3.46 13.34 -22.41
C VAL A 43 2.35 13.10 -23.44
N ILE A 44 1.29 12.38 -23.08
CA ILE A 44 0.13 12.15 -23.97
C ILE A 44 -0.48 13.49 -24.39
N ALA A 45 -0.68 14.41 -23.44
CA ALA A 45 -1.23 15.74 -23.71
C ALA A 45 -0.33 16.56 -24.65
N ALA A 46 1.01 16.48 -24.49
CA ALA A 46 1.96 17.15 -25.38
C ALA A 46 1.89 16.60 -26.82
N VAL A 47 1.82 15.27 -26.97
CA VAL A 47 1.66 14.62 -28.28
C VAL A 47 0.30 14.97 -28.91
N ALA A 48 -0.76 15.05 -28.11
CA ALA A 48 -2.09 15.44 -28.57
C ALA A 48 -2.12 16.90 -29.04
N LEU A 49 -1.46 17.80 -28.29
CA LEU A 49 -1.32 19.20 -28.66
C LEU A 49 -0.54 19.35 -29.97
N TYR A 50 0.54 18.57 -30.14
CA TYR A 50 1.29 18.50 -31.40
C TYR A 50 0.39 18.07 -32.57
N ALA A 51 -0.31 16.94 -32.44
CA ALA A 51 -1.21 16.42 -33.46
C ALA A 51 -2.31 17.42 -33.84
N ALA A 52 -2.91 18.08 -32.85
CA ALA A 52 -3.93 19.10 -33.06
C ALA A 52 -3.37 20.36 -33.74
N SER A 53 -2.15 20.78 -33.40
CA SER A 53 -1.51 21.96 -33.99
C SER A 53 -1.12 21.75 -35.46
N ASP A 54 -0.63 20.55 -35.81
CA ASP A 54 -0.15 20.20 -37.15
C ASP A 54 -1.25 19.60 -38.04
N ARG A 55 -2.46 19.39 -37.48
CA ARG A 55 -3.60 18.73 -38.14
C ARG A 55 -3.26 17.32 -38.66
N ARG A 56 -2.45 16.60 -37.89
CA ARG A 56 -1.98 15.25 -38.20
C ARG A 56 -2.86 14.19 -37.55
N THR A 57 -3.68 13.54 -38.36
CA THR A 57 -4.56 12.44 -37.90
C THR A 57 -3.83 11.10 -37.78
N ASP A 58 -2.68 10.96 -38.43
CA ASP A 58 -1.83 9.77 -38.37
C ASP A 58 -1.19 9.56 -36.97
N VAL A 59 -1.19 10.59 -36.13
CA VAL A 59 -0.73 10.52 -34.73
C VAL A 59 -1.83 10.01 -33.78
N VAL A 60 -3.09 10.01 -34.20
CA VAL A 60 -4.23 9.61 -33.35
C VAL A 60 -4.12 8.16 -32.85
N PRO A 61 -3.77 7.16 -33.69
CA PRO A 61 -3.54 5.79 -33.21
C PRO A 61 -2.46 5.69 -32.12
N VAL A 62 -1.41 6.52 -32.21
CA VAL A 62 -0.35 6.58 -31.19
C VAL A 62 -0.92 7.07 -29.85
N LEU A 63 -1.78 8.09 -29.87
CA LEU A 63 -2.47 8.58 -28.68
C LEU A 63 -3.36 7.52 -28.04
N VAL A 64 -4.05 6.72 -28.84
CA VAL A 64 -4.87 5.59 -28.34
C VAL A 64 -3.99 4.58 -27.62
N VAL A 65 -2.88 4.14 -28.25
CA VAL A 65 -1.96 3.18 -27.64
C VAL A 65 -1.35 3.75 -26.35
N LEU A 66 -0.85 4.99 -26.38
CA LEU A 66 -0.27 5.63 -25.20
C LEU A 66 -1.29 5.75 -24.04
N SER A 67 -2.55 6.09 -24.35
CA SER A 67 -3.61 6.18 -23.34
C SER A 67 -3.92 4.83 -22.72
N LEU A 68 -3.98 3.77 -23.53
CA LEU A 68 -4.16 2.40 -23.02
C LEU A 68 -2.99 1.96 -22.15
N VAL A 69 -1.75 2.20 -22.60
CA VAL A 69 -0.54 1.84 -21.85
C VAL A 69 -0.46 2.60 -20.52
N GLY A 70 -0.70 3.91 -20.53
CA GLY A 70 -0.71 4.73 -19.31
C GLY A 70 -1.76 4.24 -18.31
N PHE A 71 -3.00 4.03 -18.79
CA PHE A 71 -4.09 3.53 -17.97
C PHE A 71 -3.80 2.15 -17.37
N VAL A 72 -3.37 1.18 -18.19
CA VAL A 72 -3.02 -0.17 -17.72
C VAL A 72 -1.87 -0.13 -16.72
N GLY A 73 -0.86 0.71 -16.95
CA GLY A 73 0.25 0.91 -16.03
C GLY A 73 -0.23 1.40 -14.66
N SER A 74 -1.02 2.48 -14.64
CA SER A 74 -1.59 3.06 -13.42
C SER A 74 -2.45 2.06 -12.64
N VAL A 75 -3.36 1.35 -13.31
CA VAL A 75 -4.21 0.31 -12.68
C VAL A 75 -3.39 -0.85 -12.13
N THR A 76 -2.35 -1.27 -12.85
CA THR A 76 -1.46 -2.35 -12.41
C THR A 76 -0.76 -1.96 -11.11
N ILE A 77 -0.20 -0.74 -11.05
CA ILE A 77 0.48 -0.31 -9.83
C ILE A 77 -0.53 -0.11 -8.70
N ALA A 78 -1.72 0.47 -8.95
CA ALA A 78 -2.76 0.59 -7.93
C ALA A 78 -3.20 -0.77 -7.35
N ARG A 79 -3.24 -1.83 -8.18
CA ARG A 79 -3.58 -3.18 -7.73
C ARG A 79 -2.50 -3.81 -6.86
N PHE A 80 -1.23 -3.55 -7.15
CA PHE A 80 -0.09 -4.20 -6.49
C PHE A 80 0.66 -3.31 -5.50
N ALA A 81 0.27 -2.04 -5.36
CA ALA A 81 0.78 -1.16 -4.32
C ALA A 81 0.23 -1.61 -2.96
N SER A 82 0.86 -2.62 -2.36
CA SER A 82 0.65 -2.97 -0.97
C SER A 82 1.10 -1.80 -0.10
N VAL A 83 0.19 -1.30 0.74
CA VAL A 83 0.51 -0.33 1.79
C VAL A 83 1.41 -1.05 2.77
N GLU A 84 2.72 -0.77 2.73
CA GLU A 84 3.60 -1.12 3.85
C GLU A 84 3.11 -0.28 5.03
N PRO A 85 2.54 -0.87 6.10
CA PRO A 85 2.06 -0.08 7.21
C PRO A 85 3.26 0.65 7.82
N GLU A 86 3.16 1.97 7.90
CA GLU A 86 4.14 2.82 8.55
C GLU A 86 4.26 2.38 10.02
N GLY A 87 5.29 1.56 10.28
CA GLY A 87 5.48 0.90 11.58
C GLY A 87 6.17 -0.47 11.49
N GLN A 88 6.13 -1.16 10.35
CA GLN A 88 6.75 -2.50 10.23
C GLN A 88 8.27 -2.49 10.02
N GLY A 89 8.88 -1.31 9.86
CA GLY A 89 10.34 -1.13 9.86
C GLY A 89 10.96 -0.99 11.25
N ARG A 90 10.19 -0.97 12.35
CA ARG A 90 10.78 -0.98 13.70
C ARG A 90 11.18 -2.42 14.02
N VAL A 91 12.45 -2.74 13.78
CA VAL A 91 13.10 -3.90 14.39
C VAL A 91 12.88 -3.80 15.90
N ARG A 92 12.11 -4.73 16.48
CA ARG A 92 11.90 -4.77 17.93
C ARG A 92 13.24 -4.76 18.63
N THR A 93 13.39 -3.86 19.59
CA THR A 93 14.62 -3.74 20.37
C THR A 93 14.79 -5.01 21.20
N ARG A 94 16.02 -5.47 21.46
CA ARG A 94 16.26 -6.71 22.26
C ARG A 94 15.51 -6.72 23.59
N GLU A 95 15.34 -5.55 24.19
CA GLU A 95 14.60 -5.35 25.45
C GLU A 95 13.09 -5.61 25.32
N GLU A 96 12.47 -5.19 24.21
CA GLU A 96 11.03 -5.41 23.96
C GLU A 96 10.71 -6.90 23.78
N ILE A 97 11.61 -7.66 23.15
CA ILE A 97 11.47 -9.12 22.98
C ILE A 97 11.64 -9.84 24.32
N ALA A 98 12.64 -9.44 25.11
CA ALA A 98 12.89 -10.02 26.43
C ALA A 98 11.74 -9.76 27.42
N ALA A 99 11.13 -8.58 27.37
CA ALA A 99 9.98 -8.24 28.20
C ALA A 99 8.74 -9.08 27.86
N GLU A 100 8.49 -9.33 26.57
CA GLU A 100 7.37 -10.17 26.12
C GLU A 100 7.58 -11.64 26.50
N GLU A 101 8.80 -12.17 26.39
CA GLU A 101 9.14 -13.52 26.86
C GLU A 101 9.02 -13.67 28.37
N ALA A 102 9.40 -12.64 29.14
CA ALA A 102 9.26 -12.65 30.59
C ALA A 102 7.78 -12.64 31.01
N ALA A 103 6.97 -11.81 30.35
CA ALA A 103 5.52 -11.78 30.56
C ALA A 103 4.86 -13.11 30.19
N ARG A 104 5.30 -13.75 29.10
CA ARG A 104 4.80 -15.06 28.67
C ARG A 104 5.17 -16.16 29.65
N ARG A 105 6.41 -16.15 30.17
CA ARG A 105 6.86 -17.06 31.23
C ARG A 105 6.12 -16.83 32.54
N GLN A 106 5.85 -15.59 32.91
CA GLN A 106 5.08 -15.28 34.12
C GLN A 106 3.64 -15.78 34.01
N ALA A 107 2.98 -15.58 32.87
CA ALA A 107 1.65 -16.12 32.63
C ALA A 107 1.63 -17.66 32.71
N GLU A 108 2.64 -18.33 32.14
CA GLU A 108 2.78 -19.79 32.21
C GLU A 108 3.02 -20.28 33.64
N LEU A 109 3.82 -19.56 34.43
CA LEU A 109 4.04 -19.86 35.85
C LEU A 109 2.81 -19.62 36.72
N ASP A 110 2.05 -18.55 36.44
CA ASP A 110 0.79 -18.26 37.13
C ASP A 110 -0.27 -19.31 36.78
N GLU A 111 -0.33 -19.75 35.52
CA GLU A 111 -1.20 -20.84 35.08
C GLU A 111 -0.82 -22.19 35.72
N MET A 112 0.48 -22.49 35.87
CA MET A 112 0.96 -23.65 36.62
C MET A 112 0.66 -23.56 38.13
N ARG A 113 0.59 -22.34 38.67
CA ARG A 113 0.24 -22.09 40.07
C ARG A 113 -1.26 -22.19 40.31
N GLU A 114 -2.08 -21.87 39.30
CA GLU A 114 -3.54 -21.94 39.36
C GLU A 114 -4.11 -23.31 38.93
N GLY A 115 -3.39 -24.09 38.11
CA GLY A 115 -3.89 -25.36 37.55
C GLY A 115 -3.12 -26.63 37.96
N HIS A 116 -3.63 -27.35 38.96
CA HIS A 116 -3.93 -28.81 38.96
C HIS A 116 -3.83 -29.41 40.38
N VAL A 117 -4.88 -29.19 41.18
CA VAL A 117 -5.30 -30.20 42.16
C VAL A 117 -6.32 -31.07 41.42
N PRO A 118 -6.00 -32.32 41.03
CA PRO A 118 -7.04 -33.23 40.59
C PRO A 118 -7.93 -33.51 41.79
N ASP A 119 -9.20 -33.09 41.72
CA ASP A 119 -10.20 -33.47 42.71
C ASP A 119 -10.35 -34.99 42.71
N GLU A 120 -9.66 -35.67 43.63
CA GLU A 120 -9.86 -37.09 43.93
C GLU A 120 -11.25 -37.28 44.53
N HIS A 121 -12.25 -37.49 43.68
CA HIS A 121 -13.58 -37.95 44.08
C HIS A 121 -13.50 -39.41 44.59
N HIS A 122 -13.18 -39.59 45.87
CA HIS A 122 -13.51 -40.80 46.61
C HIS A 122 -15.02 -40.83 46.90
N GLY A 123 -15.83 -41.30 45.95
CA GLY A 123 -17.14 -41.89 46.26
C GLY A 123 -16.88 -43.33 46.71
N GLY A 124 -17.22 -43.78 47.92
CA GLY A 124 -18.45 -43.58 48.67
C GLY A 124 -18.86 -44.99 49.09
N GLY A 125 -18.80 -45.29 50.40
CA GLY A 125 -18.88 -46.64 50.94
C GLY A 125 -20.11 -47.41 50.49
N ALA A 126 -19.91 -48.66 50.08
CA ALA A 126 -20.98 -49.63 49.90
C ALA A 126 -21.47 -50.06 51.29
N GLU A 127 -22.46 -49.34 51.82
CA GLU A 127 -23.29 -49.84 52.92
C GLU A 127 -24.07 -51.06 52.44
N GLY A 128 -23.78 -52.20 53.05
CA GLY A 128 -24.61 -53.40 52.94
C GLY A 128 -25.71 -53.37 53.99
N GLU A 129 -26.96 -53.36 53.55
CA GLU A 129 -28.07 -53.90 54.34
C GLU A 129 -28.71 -55.06 53.58
N VAL A 130 -28.57 -56.23 54.18
CA VAL A 130 -29.25 -57.48 53.83
C VAL A 130 -30.56 -57.51 54.61
N ARG A 131 -31.70 -57.56 53.92
CA ARG A 131 -32.94 -58.12 54.44
C ARG A 131 -33.86 -58.63 53.35
#